data_AF-A0A6L3YXS3-F1
#
_entry.id   AF-A0A6L3YXS3-F1
#
_cell.length_a   1.000
_cell.length_b   1.000
_cell.length_c   1.000
_cell.angle_alpha   90.00
_cell.angle_beta   90.00
_cell.angle_gamma   90.00
#
_symmetry.space_group_name_H-M   'P 1'
#
loop_
_entity.id
_entity.type
_entity.pdbx_description
1 polymer ?
#
loop_
_entity_poly.entity_id
_entity_poly.type
_entity_poly.pdbx_seq_one_letter_code
_entity_poly.pdbx_strand_id
1 'polypeptide(L)'
;AAAVADIFDALLATLGDTRLEPDLDDLLWGAVNLFHRAAGRVERELDDNEQAQRRLQREQDGSEVKSVELERLTAEGQTLIERRNSLELFRDLSAEAFE
;
A
#
# COMPACT_ATOMS: atom_id res chain seq x y z
N ALA A 1 3.41 13.60 -4.89
CA ALA A 1 4.71 14.16 -5.32
C ALA A 1 5.42 14.89 -4.18
N ALA A 2 4.93 16.06 -3.73
CA ALA A 2 5.61 16.88 -2.70
C ALA A 2 6.03 16.10 -1.44
N ALA A 3 5.13 15.32 -0.83
CA ALA A 3 5.46 14.57 0.38
C ALA A 3 6.58 13.53 0.21
N VAL A 4 6.72 12.93 -0.99
CA VAL A 4 7.81 11.96 -1.25
C VAL A 4 9.13 12.69 -1.44
N ALA A 5 9.11 13.82 -2.17
CA ALA A 5 10.28 14.68 -2.29
C ALA A 5 10.76 15.17 -0.92
N ASP A 6 9.86 15.61 -0.04
CA ASP A 6 10.21 16.05 1.32
C ASP A 6 10.89 14.94 2.15
N ILE A 7 10.48 13.68 1.98
CA ILE A 7 11.12 12.52 2.65
C ILE A 7 12.53 12.31 2.12
N PHE A 8 12.70 12.36 0.80
CA PHE A 8 14.01 12.18 0.15
C PHE A 8 14.95 13.32 0.50
N ASP A 9 14.48 14.57 0.42
CA ASP A 9 15.23 15.77 0.81
C ASP A 9 15.68 15.70 2.28
N ALA A 10 14.82 15.20 3.17
CA ALA A 10 15.20 15.00 4.57
C ALA A 10 16.32 13.95 4.72
N LEU A 11 16.25 12.82 4.00
CA LEU A 11 17.31 11.81 4.03
C LEU A 11 18.62 12.33 3.45
N LEU A 12 18.57 13.00 2.30
CA LEU A 12 19.73 13.62 1.65
C LEU A 12 20.36 14.69 2.55
N ALA A 13 19.57 15.62 3.09
CA ALA A 13 20.08 16.71 3.90
C ALA A 13 20.63 16.27 5.27
N THR A 14 20.16 15.15 5.81
CA THR A 14 20.62 14.65 7.12
C THR A 14 21.80 13.70 7.03
N LEU A 15 21.96 12.99 5.91
CA LEU A 15 22.98 11.95 5.75
C LEU A 15 24.07 12.32 4.74
N GLY A 16 23.77 13.21 3.79
CA GLY A 16 24.73 13.75 2.84
C GLY A 16 25.87 14.48 3.55
N ASP A 17 27.08 14.36 3.01
CA ASP A 17 28.32 14.90 3.59
C ASP A 17 28.65 14.34 4.99
N THR A 18 27.98 13.27 5.42
CA THR A 18 28.30 12.55 6.66
C THR A 18 29.02 11.24 6.37
N ARG A 19 29.46 10.55 7.43
CA ARG A 19 30.02 9.19 7.29
C ARG A 19 29.00 8.12 6.84
N LEU A 20 27.72 8.47 6.77
CA LEU A 20 26.63 7.61 6.32
C LEU A 20 26.29 7.81 4.84
N GLU A 21 26.91 8.79 4.15
CA GLU A 21 26.70 9.02 2.72
C GLU A 21 26.93 7.76 1.84
N PRO A 22 27.90 6.88 2.12
CA PRO A 22 28.06 5.63 1.35
C PRO A 22 26.87 4.68 1.43
N ASP A 23 26.03 4.80 2.46
CA ASP A 23 24.83 3.97 2.67
C ASP A 23 23.55 4.64 2.11
N LEU A 24 23.65 5.89 1.64
CA LEU A 24 22.50 6.73 1.29
C LEU A 24 21.68 6.16 0.13
N ASP A 25 22.34 5.62 -0.88
CA ASP A 25 21.70 4.99 -2.05
C ASP A 25 20.78 3.83 -1.63
N ASP A 26 21.30 2.90 -0.82
CA ASP A 26 20.55 1.77 -0.28
C ASP A 26 19.39 2.22 0.62
N LEU A 27 19.58 3.30 1.39
CA LEU A 27 18.53 3.86 2.27
C LEU A 27 17.39 4.50 1.48
N LEU A 28 17.71 5.27 0.42
CA LEU A 28 16.72 5.87 -0.47
C LEU A 28 15.94 4.79 -1.22
N TRP A 29 16.64 3.76 -1.73
CA TRP A 29 15.98 2.58 -2.30
C TRP A 29 15.14 1.82 -1.26
N GLY A 30 15.58 1.82 0.00
CA GLY A 30 14.82 1.33 1.15
C GLY A 30 13.44 1.97 1.28
N ALA A 31 13.30 3.27 0.97
CA ALA A 31 12.02 3.97 0.98
C ALA A 31 11.07 3.44 -0.10
N VAL A 32 11.55 3.19 -1.32
CA VAL A 32 10.76 2.54 -2.40
C VAL A 32 10.27 1.16 -1.94
N ASN A 33 11.18 0.37 -1.38
CA ASN A 33 10.88 -0.97 -0.89
C ASN A 33 9.88 -0.99 0.26
N LEU A 34 9.87 0.03 1.12
CA LEU A 34 8.92 0.16 2.22
C LEU A 34 7.48 0.19 1.68
N PHE A 35 7.19 1.07 0.72
CA PHE A 35 5.86 1.19 0.12
C PHE A 35 5.50 -0.03 -0.71
N HIS A 36 6.45 -0.60 -1.47
CA HIS A 36 6.24 -1.84 -2.21
C HIS A 36 5.80 -3.00 -1.29
N ARG A 37 6.51 -3.23 -0.18
CA ARG A 37 6.16 -4.30 0.78
C ARG A 37 4.85 -4.02 1.49
N ALA A 38 4.53 -2.76 1.78
CA ALA A 38 3.27 -2.37 2.39
C ALA A 38 2.09 -2.64 1.45
N ALA A 39 2.19 -2.25 0.17
CA ALA A 39 1.19 -2.53 -0.85
C ALA A 39 0.95 -4.05 -0.96
N GLY A 40 2.02 -4.85 -1.01
CA GLY A 40 1.91 -6.30 -1.06
C GLY A 40 1.27 -6.96 0.17
N ARG A 41 1.29 -6.32 1.35
CA ARG A 41 0.51 -6.80 2.51
C ARG A 41 -0.99 -6.54 2.33
N VAL A 42 -1.34 -5.33 1.89
CA VAL A 42 -2.74 -4.94 1.65
C VAL A 42 -3.34 -5.75 0.50
N GLU A 43 -2.56 -6.05 -0.54
CA GLU A 43 -3.01 -6.92 -1.64
C GLU A 43 -3.41 -8.31 -1.14
N ARG A 44 -2.64 -8.92 -0.23
CA ARG A 44 -3.04 -10.22 0.36
C ARG A 44 -4.32 -10.12 1.20
N GLU A 45 -4.48 -9.04 1.97
CA GLU A 45 -5.73 -8.77 2.70
C GLU A 45 -6.91 -8.63 1.73
N LEU A 46 -6.70 -7.97 0.60
CA LEU A 46 -7.71 -7.79 -0.45
C LEU A 46 -8.06 -9.12 -1.12
N ASP A 47 -7.07 -9.96 -1.45
CA ASP A 47 -7.30 -11.28 -2.05
C ASP A 47 -8.17 -12.17 -1.14
N ASP A 48 -7.89 -12.17 0.17
CA ASP A 48 -8.69 -12.90 1.16
C ASP A 48 -10.12 -12.34 1.26
N ASN A 49 -10.26 -11.01 1.24
CA ASN A 49 -11.56 -10.34 1.25
C ASN A 49 -12.38 -10.67 -0.02
N GLU A 50 -11.77 -10.65 -1.21
CA GLU A 50 -12.43 -11.02 -2.47
C GLU A 50 -12.89 -12.48 -2.48
N GLN A 51 -12.05 -13.39 -1.96
CA GLN A 51 -12.45 -14.80 -1.82
C GLN A 51 -13.65 -14.95 -0.88
N ALA A 52 -13.67 -14.21 0.24
CA ALA A 52 -14.80 -14.20 1.16
C ALA A 52 -16.08 -13.65 0.50
N GLN A 53 -15.99 -12.55 -0.25
CA GLN A 53 -17.10 -12.01 -1.04
C GLN A 53 -17.64 -13.06 -2.03
N ARG A 54 -16.77 -13.69 -2.83
CA ARG A 54 -17.17 -14.71 -3.81
C ARG A 54 -17.81 -15.93 -3.17
N ARG A 55 -17.36 -16.33 -1.98
CA ARG A 55 -17.97 -17.44 -1.21
C ARG A 55 -19.37 -17.03 -0.75
N LEU A 56 -19.49 -15.86 -0.12
CA LEU A 56 -20.77 -15.38 0.41
C LEU A 56 -21.82 -15.12 -0.68
N GLN A 57 -21.39 -14.66 -1.87
CA GLN A 57 -22.26 -14.54 -3.04
C GLN A 57 -22.83 -15.89 -3.49
N ARG A 58 -22.03 -16.96 -3.46
CA ARG A 58 -22.48 -18.33 -3.79
C ARG A 58 -23.41 -18.92 -2.73
N GLU A 59 -23.27 -18.48 -1.49
CA GLU A 59 -24.04 -18.96 -0.34
C GLU A 59 -25.30 -18.13 -0.07
N GLN A 60 -25.63 -17.16 -0.92
CA GLN A 60 -26.84 -16.34 -0.79
C GLN A 60 -28.08 -17.23 -0.74
N ASP A 61 -28.92 -16.98 0.27
CA ASP A 61 -30.20 -17.66 0.50
C ASP A 61 -31.39 -16.68 0.52
N GLY A 62 -31.14 -15.41 0.19
CA GLY A 62 -32.14 -14.34 0.23
C GLY A 62 -32.36 -13.73 1.63
N SER A 63 -31.59 -14.14 2.64
CA SER A 63 -31.65 -13.51 3.96
C SER A 63 -31.03 -12.12 3.97
N GLU A 64 -31.62 -11.22 4.75
CA GLU A 64 -31.08 -9.88 5.01
C GLU A 64 -29.70 -9.97 5.68
N VAL A 65 -29.50 -10.93 6.58
CA VAL A 65 -28.23 -11.14 7.28
C VAL A 65 -27.08 -11.36 6.28
N LYS A 66 -27.21 -12.30 5.34
CA LYS A 66 -26.15 -12.55 4.34
C LYS A 66 -25.98 -11.42 3.34
N SER A 67 -27.04 -10.66 3.09
CA SER A 67 -26.98 -9.47 2.23
C SER A 67 -26.14 -8.37 2.90
N VAL A 68 -26.41 -8.07 4.17
CA VAL A 68 -25.66 -7.09 4.97
C VAL A 68 -24.20 -7.52 5.18
N GLU A 69 -23.95 -8.82 5.41
CA GLU A 69 -22.57 -9.33 5.50
C GLU A 69 -21.78 -9.13 4.20
N LEU A 70 -22.43 -9.30 3.03
CA LEU A 70 -21.81 -9.07 1.73
C LEU A 70 -21.53 -7.58 1.49
N GLU A 71 -22.46 -6.71 1.86
CA GLU A 71 -22.26 -5.25 1.81
C GLU A 71 -21.08 -4.83 2.69
N ARG A 72 -20.96 -5.38 3.90
CA ARG A 72 -19.83 -5.11 4.80
C ARG A 72 -18.50 -5.51 4.17
N LEU A 73 -18.41 -6.73 3.62
CA LEU A 73 -17.18 -7.20 2.96
C LEU A 73 -16.84 -6.36 1.72
N THR A 74 -17.85 -5.94 0.96
CA THR A 74 -17.68 -5.08 -0.21
C THR A 74 -17.14 -3.71 0.17
N ALA A 75 -17.70 -3.08 1.22
CA ALA A 75 -17.20 -1.81 1.74
C ALA A 75 -15.76 -1.93 2.27
N GLU A 76 -15.46 -3.02 2.98
CA GLU A 76 -14.09 -3.32 3.43
C GLU A 76 -13.13 -3.47 2.24
N GLY A 77 -13.52 -4.21 1.20
CA GLY A 77 -12.75 -4.36 -0.03
C GLY A 77 -12.45 -3.03 -0.73
N GLN A 78 -13.41 -2.10 -0.77
CA GLN A 78 -13.19 -0.75 -1.31
C GLN A 78 -12.09 -0.01 -0.54
N THR A 79 -12.12 -0.06 0.80
CA THR A 79 -11.08 0.59 1.61
C THR A 79 -9.71 -0.05 1.41
N LEU A 80 -9.63 -1.37 1.21
CA LEU A 80 -8.38 -2.07 0.91
C LEU A 80 -7.80 -1.66 -0.45
N ILE A 81 -8.66 -1.53 -1.47
CA ILE A 81 -8.26 -1.03 -2.80
C ILE A 81 -7.68 0.38 -2.70
N GLU A 82 -8.37 1.29 -2.00
CA GLU A 82 -7.88 2.68 -1.82
C GLU A 82 -6.53 2.72 -1.09
N ARG A 83 -6.37 1.90 -0.04
CA ARG A 83 -5.11 1.77 0.72
C ARG A 83 -3.99 1.26 -0.18
N ARG A 84 -4.22 0.19 -0.94
CA ARG A 84 -3.21 -0.38 -1.85
C ARG A 84 -2.82 0.64 -2.92
N ASN A 85 -3.80 1.22 -3.62
CA ASN A 85 -3.55 2.18 -4.70
C ASN A 85 -2.73 3.38 -4.19
N SER A 86 -3.02 3.84 -2.97
CA SER A 86 -2.23 4.90 -2.33
C SER A 86 -0.78 4.45 -2.09
N LEU A 87 -0.56 3.25 -1.56
CA LEU A 87 0.78 2.72 -1.32
C LEU A 87 1.56 2.49 -2.62
N GLU A 88 0.90 2.03 -3.69
CA GLU A 88 1.51 1.90 -5.02
C GLU A 88 1.89 3.25 -5.60
N LEU A 89 1.04 4.26 -5.46
CA LEU A 89 1.38 5.63 -5.87
C LEU A 89 2.62 6.16 -5.13
N PHE A 90 2.72 5.93 -3.81
CA PHE A 90 3.90 6.34 -3.05
C PHE A 90 5.15 5.56 -3.47
N ARG A 91 5.03 4.25 -3.76
CA ARG A 91 6.12 3.43 -4.30
C ARG A 91 6.64 4.03 -5.61
N ASP A 92 5.73 4.32 -6.55
CA ASP A 92 6.09 4.80 -7.88
C ASP A 92 6.72 6.19 -7.82
N LEU A 93 6.14 7.10 -7.04
CA LEU A 93 6.72 8.42 -6.79
C LEU A 93 8.09 8.33 -6.10
N SER A 94 8.31 7.37 -5.21
CA SER A 94 9.63 7.17 -4.58
C SER A 94 10.63 6.58 -5.55
N ALA A 95 10.21 5.71 -6.48
CA ALA A 95 11.08 5.21 -7.54
C ALA A 95 11.48 6.35 -8.50
N GLU A 96 10.53 7.19 -8.90
CA GLU A 96 10.81 8.40 -9.71
C GLU A 96 11.73 9.39 -9.01
N ALA A 97 11.64 9.53 -7.68
CA ALA A 97 12.51 10.42 -6.91
C ALA A 97 13.93 9.86 -6.69
N PHE A 98 14.10 8.54 -6.87
CA PHE A 98 15.39 7.87 -6.77
C PHE A 98 16.17 7.88 -8.09
N GLU A 99 15.46 7.80 -9.23
CA GLU A 99 16.03 7.89 -10.59
C GLU A 99 16.60 9.27 -10.93
#